data_AF-A0A969L6C9-F1
#
_entry.id   AF-A0A969L6C9-F1
#
_cell.length_a   1.000
_cell.length_b   1.000
_cell.length_c   1.000
_cell.angle_alpha   90.00
_cell.angle_beta   90.00
_cell.angle_gamma   90.00
#
_symmetry.space_group_name_H-M   'P 1'
#
loop_
_entity.id
_entity.type
_entity.pdbx_description
1 polymer ?
#
loop_
_entity_poly.entity_id
_entity_poly.type
_entity_poly.pdbx_seq_one_letter_code
_entity_poly.pdbx_strand_id
1 'polypeptide(L)'
;MLRRSLTEAPAAIAAQFHIDPIALSGFPISGFPATEALHWLEGTLDFAAAQGIPIWSAEKWLYFTEVRQSAKFDQFDWQAEAQRLSFRVTTLADAGGELAVMIPGEHNQAQLVELTIDEQPVIPQQRQVGGINYGWVTVASGPHQIVARYV
;
A
#
# COMPACT_ATOMS: atom_id res chain seq x y z
N MET A 1 -1.61 -9.19 -15.82
CA MET A 1 -0.64 -8.58 -14.88
C MET A 1 -1.35 -7.99 -13.65
N LEU A 2 -2.18 -6.95 -13.81
CA LEU A 2 -2.85 -6.26 -12.68
C LEU A 2 -3.64 -7.19 -11.75
N ARG A 3 -4.46 -8.11 -12.30
CA ARG A 3 -5.22 -9.10 -11.51
C ARG A 3 -4.33 -9.95 -10.59
N ARG A 4 -3.15 -10.33 -11.06
CA ARG A 4 -2.18 -11.14 -10.30
C ARG A 4 -1.51 -10.31 -9.19
N SER A 5 -1.23 -9.03 -9.46
CA SER A 5 -0.73 -8.10 -8.44
C SER A 5 -1.75 -7.90 -7.31
N LEU A 6 -3.06 -7.93 -7.61
CA LEU A 6 -4.09 -7.78 -6.59
C LEU A 6 -4.23 -8.97 -5.63
N THR A 7 -3.93 -10.20 -6.09
CA THR A 7 -4.40 -11.42 -5.42
C THR A 7 -3.29 -12.38 -5.02
N GLU A 8 -2.21 -12.45 -5.80
CA GLU A 8 -1.16 -13.47 -5.61
C GLU A 8 0.17 -12.87 -5.19
N ALA A 9 0.60 -11.81 -5.89
CA ALA A 9 1.92 -11.23 -5.73
C ALA A 9 1.84 -9.70 -5.74
N PRO A 10 1.50 -9.07 -4.60
CA PRO A 10 1.39 -7.62 -4.48
C PRO A 10 2.66 -6.91 -4.96
N ALA A 11 2.50 -6.07 -5.99
CA ALA A 11 3.60 -5.33 -6.58
C ALA A 11 3.14 -3.98 -7.12
N ALA A 12 4.00 -2.98 -6.97
CA ALA A 12 3.87 -1.75 -7.75
C ALA A 12 4.17 -2.04 -9.22
N ILE A 13 3.36 -1.49 -10.12
CA ILE A 13 3.54 -1.64 -11.57
C ILE A 13 3.86 -0.27 -12.13
N ALA A 14 5.07 -0.13 -12.66
CA ALA A 14 5.50 1.07 -13.37
C ALA A 14 5.29 0.89 -14.87
N ALA A 15 4.73 1.92 -15.51
CA ALA A 15 4.63 2.01 -16.95
C ALA A 15 5.15 3.38 -17.39
N GLN A 16 5.92 3.39 -18.48
CA GLN A 16 6.38 4.61 -19.12
C GLN A 16 5.78 4.66 -20.52
N PHE A 17 5.14 5.78 -20.82
CA PHE A 17 4.57 6.06 -22.13
C PHE A 17 5.36 7.18 -22.77
N HIS A 18 5.84 6.95 -23.98
CA HIS A 18 6.45 7.98 -24.81
C HIS A 18 5.56 8.26 -26.02
N ILE A 19 5.56 9.50 -26.48
CA ILE A 19 5.12 9.82 -27.83
C ILE A 19 6.26 9.42 -28.76
N ASP A 20 5.96 8.65 -29.81
CA ASP A 20 6.92 8.37 -30.88
C ASP A 20 6.70 9.39 -32.01
N PRO A 21 7.58 10.42 -32.14
CA PRO A 21 7.43 11.44 -33.16
C PRO A 21 7.69 10.90 -34.56
N ILE A 22 8.46 9.81 -34.70
CA ILE A 22 8.79 9.20 -35.99
C ILE A 22 7.56 8.47 -36.53
N ALA A 23 6.83 7.76 -35.67
CA ALA A 23 5.54 7.16 -36.02
C ALA A 23 4.47 8.21 -36.40
N LEU A 24 4.54 9.42 -35.82
CA LEU A 24 3.65 10.53 -36.16
C LEU A 24 4.07 11.29 -37.44
N SER A 25 5.32 11.13 -37.89
CA SER A 25 5.89 11.88 -39.03
C SER A 25 5.53 11.33 -40.42
N GLY A 26 4.69 10.29 -40.50
CA GLY A 26 4.31 9.66 -41.77
C GLY A 26 5.43 8.86 -42.44
N PHE A 27 6.54 8.61 -41.74
CA PHE A 27 7.58 7.69 -42.19
C PHE A 27 7.03 6.25 -42.20
N PRO A 28 7.18 5.49 -43.30
CA PRO A 28 6.48 4.21 -43.51
C PRO A 28 7.12 3.04 -42.75
N ILE A 29 7.56 3.24 -41.50
CA ILE A 29 8.41 2.27 -40.77
C ILE A 29 7.65 1.49 -39.67
N SER A 30 6.51 1.94 -39.15
CA SER A 30 5.95 1.33 -37.93
C SER A 30 4.72 0.43 -38.16
N GLY A 31 4.97 -0.88 -38.13
CA GLY A 31 3.96 -1.95 -38.12
C GLY A 31 3.25 -2.17 -36.79
N PHE A 32 3.18 -1.16 -35.91
CA PHE A 32 2.36 -1.20 -34.69
C PHE A 32 1.38 -0.03 -34.71
N PRO A 33 0.06 -0.27 -34.81
CA PRO A 33 -0.91 0.82 -34.91
C PRO A 33 -0.93 1.62 -33.60
N ALA A 34 -0.87 2.94 -33.68
CA ALA A 34 -1.08 3.84 -32.53
C ALA A 34 -2.40 3.51 -31.80
N THR A 35 -3.39 2.99 -32.51
CA THR A 35 -4.66 2.47 -31.98
C THR A 35 -4.48 1.34 -30.98
N GLU A 36 -3.60 0.38 -31.23
CA GLU A 36 -3.36 -0.75 -30.30
C GLU A 36 -2.65 -0.28 -29.03
N ALA A 37 -1.70 0.65 -29.16
CA ALA A 37 -1.02 1.26 -28.02
C ALA A 37 -1.99 2.07 -27.15
N LEU A 38 -2.91 2.81 -27.79
CA LEU A 38 -3.95 3.56 -27.09
C LEU A 38 -4.93 2.63 -26.37
N HIS A 39 -5.44 1.60 -27.04
CA HIS A 39 -6.32 0.61 -26.43
C HIS A 39 -5.67 -0.09 -25.23
N TRP A 40 -4.37 -0.41 -25.33
CA TRP A 40 -3.64 -1.01 -24.21
C TRP A 40 -3.52 -0.05 -23.02
N LEU A 41 -3.15 1.20 -23.27
CA LEU A 41 -3.02 2.24 -22.24
C LEU A 41 -4.36 2.50 -21.54
N GLU A 42 -5.40 2.85 -22.31
CA GLU A 42 -6.73 3.17 -21.76
C GLU A 42 -7.32 1.98 -21.02
N GLY A 43 -7.31 0.79 -21.63
CA GLY A 43 -7.83 -0.42 -21.00
C GLY A 43 -7.09 -0.81 -19.70
N THR A 44 -5.78 -0.54 -19.63
CA THR A 44 -4.99 -0.79 -18.40
C THR A 44 -5.37 0.19 -17.29
N LEU A 45 -5.52 1.48 -17.62
CA LEU A 45 -5.89 2.53 -16.65
C LEU A 45 -7.34 2.35 -16.17
N ASP A 46 -8.27 2.07 -17.08
CA ASP A 46 -9.67 1.82 -16.75
C ASP A 46 -9.82 0.60 -15.84
N PHE A 47 -9.10 -0.48 -16.14
CA PHE A 47 -9.09 -1.65 -15.27
C PHE A 47 -8.53 -1.31 -13.88
N ALA A 48 -7.42 -0.56 -13.81
CA ALA A 48 -6.86 -0.14 -12.53
C ALA A 48 -7.85 0.69 -11.71
N ALA A 49 -8.50 1.68 -12.34
CA ALA A 49 -9.51 2.52 -11.71
C ALA A 49 -10.72 1.70 -11.22
N ALA A 50 -11.23 0.78 -12.04
CA ALA A 50 -12.37 -0.08 -11.69
C ALA A 50 -12.07 -1.03 -10.52
N GLN A 51 -10.80 -1.34 -10.27
CA GLN A 51 -10.35 -2.15 -9.13
C GLN A 51 -9.94 -1.32 -7.92
N GLY A 52 -10.06 0.01 -7.98
CA GLY A 52 -9.60 0.91 -6.92
C GLY A 52 -8.08 0.92 -6.74
N ILE A 53 -7.31 0.52 -7.75
CA ILE A 53 -5.85 0.59 -7.72
C ILE A 53 -5.45 2.07 -7.88
N PRO A 54 -4.64 2.63 -6.96
CA PRO A 54 -4.17 4.00 -7.11
C PRO A 54 -3.31 4.16 -8.38
N ILE A 55 -3.68 5.13 -9.22
CA ILE A 55 -2.90 5.54 -10.39
C ILE A 55 -2.11 6.79 -9.97
N TRP A 56 -0.79 6.64 -9.83
CA TRP A 56 0.09 7.68 -9.29
C TRP A 56 1.09 8.17 -10.32
N SER A 57 1.41 9.47 -10.24
CA SER A 57 2.61 10.02 -10.88
C SER A 57 3.87 9.49 -10.19
N ALA A 58 5.01 9.59 -10.87
CA ALA A 58 6.31 9.25 -10.28
C ALA A 58 6.60 10.07 -9.01
N GLU A 59 6.14 11.33 -8.97
CA GLU A 59 6.24 12.21 -7.80
C GLU A 59 5.43 11.65 -6.61
N LYS A 60 4.16 11.28 -6.80
CA LYS A 60 3.32 10.69 -5.74
C LYS A 60 3.90 9.36 -5.24
N TRP A 61 4.45 8.54 -6.14
CA TRP A 61 5.13 7.30 -5.77
C TRP A 61 6.40 7.56 -4.97
N LEU A 62 7.27 8.47 -5.42
CA LEU A 62 8.48 8.86 -4.71
C LEU A 62 8.12 9.31 -3.29
N TYR A 63 7.17 10.21 -3.18
CA TYR A 63 6.68 10.73 -1.92
C TYR A 63 6.17 9.61 -0.98
N PHE A 64 5.34 8.68 -1.47
CA PHE A 64 4.94 7.51 -0.69
C PHE A 64 6.15 6.67 -0.22
N THR A 65 7.13 6.45 -1.10
CA THR A 65 8.31 5.66 -0.76
C THR A 65 9.19 6.35 0.28
N GLU A 66 9.31 7.69 0.25
CA GLU A 66 10.05 8.46 1.25
C GLU A 66 9.36 8.42 2.62
N VAL A 67 8.04 8.60 2.66
CA VAL A 67 7.26 8.46 3.90
C VAL A 67 7.39 7.06 4.47
N ARG A 68 7.22 6.02 3.63
CA ARG A 68 7.39 4.62 4.04
C ARG A 68 8.80 4.33 4.54
N GLN A 69 9.83 4.83 3.86
CA GLN A 69 11.23 4.66 4.25
C GLN A 69 11.56 5.38 5.57
N SER A 70 10.87 6.49 5.84
CA SER A 70 11.04 7.24 7.10
C SER A 70 10.38 6.60 8.31
N ALA A 71 9.46 5.64 8.10
CA ALA A 71 8.71 5.00 9.16
C ALA A 71 9.64 4.25 10.11
N LYS A 72 9.57 4.62 11.39
CA LYS A 72 10.29 3.97 12.48
C LYS A 72 9.29 3.34 13.42
N PHE A 73 9.59 2.10 13.82
CA PHE A 73 8.86 1.39 14.85
C PHE A 73 9.79 1.20 16.05
N ASP A 74 9.36 1.64 17.21
CA ASP A 74 10.10 1.54 18.46
C ASP A 74 9.15 1.36 19.66
N GLN A 75 9.72 1.35 20.86
CA GLN A 75 8.95 1.21 22.12
C GLN A 75 8.05 -0.04 22.14
N PHE A 76 8.53 -1.14 21.55
CA PHE A 76 7.84 -2.42 21.59
C PHE A 76 7.79 -2.95 23.01
N ASP A 77 6.58 -3.22 23.49
CA ASP A 77 6.30 -3.86 24.77
C ASP A 77 5.25 -4.95 24.56
N TRP A 78 5.59 -6.18 24.96
CA TRP A 78 4.70 -7.33 24.92
C TRP A 78 4.41 -7.78 26.35
N GLN A 79 3.15 -7.64 26.75
CA GLN A 79 2.65 -8.06 28.07
C GLN A 79 1.98 -9.42 27.92
N ALA A 80 2.71 -10.49 28.25
CA ALA A 80 2.28 -11.86 28.00
C ALA A 80 1.00 -12.24 28.77
N GLU A 81 0.87 -11.78 30.00
CA GLU A 81 -0.30 -12.05 30.86
C GLU A 81 -1.56 -11.39 30.32
N ALA A 82 -1.42 -10.22 29.69
CA ALA A 82 -2.52 -9.45 29.11
C ALA A 82 -2.74 -9.72 27.61
N GLN A 83 -1.89 -10.54 26.99
CA GLN A 83 -1.87 -10.78 25.54
C GLN A 83 -1.91 -9.46 24.74
N ARG A 84 -1.07 -8.51 25.16
CA ARG A 84 -1.11 -7.11 24.67
C ARG A 84 0.24 -6.70 24.11
N LEU A 85 0.22 -6.23 22.87
CA LEU A 85 1.36 -5.59 22.20
C LEU A 85 1.14 -4.08 22.16
N SER A 86 2.12 -3.30 22.58
CA SER A 86 2.16 -1.86 22.34
C SER A 86 3.46 -1.46 21.67
N PHE A 87 3.39 -0.52 20.74
CA PHE A 87 4.56 0.05 20.07
C PHE A 87 4.23 1.43 19.52
N ARG A 88 5.26 2.22 19.27
CA ARG A 88 5.14 3.52 18.64
C ARG A 88 5.56 3.41 17.18
N VAL A 89 4.77 4.03 16.30
CA VAL A 89 5.15 4.29 14.91
C VAL A 89 5.38 5.79 14.74
N THR A 90 6.50 6.17 14.15
CA THR A 90 6.80 7.57 13.83
C THR A 90 7.16 7.70 12.36
N THR A 91 6.54 8.65 11.68
CA THR A 91 6.81 9.00 10.28
C THR A 91 7.18 10.48 10.17
N LEU A 92 7.69 10.93 9.01
CA LEU A 92 7.98 12.35 8.79
C LEU A 92 6.73 13.22 9.04
N ALA A 93 6.85 14.17 9.97
CA ALA A 93 5.83 15.20 10.17
C ALA A 93 5.67 16.04 8.89
N ASP A 94 4.45 16.53 8.65
CA ASP A 94 4.09 17.40 7.52
C ASP A 94 4.21 16.80 6.13
N ALA A 95 4.44 15.50 6.02
CA ALA A 95 4.42 14.86 4.73
C ALA A 95 3.00 15.01 4.11
N GLY A 96 1.92 14.95 4.89
CA GLY A 96 0.54 15.01 4.37
C GLY A 96 0.03 13.68 3.78
N GLY A 97 0.72 12.58 4.11
CA GLY A 97 0.46 11.24 3.62
C GLY A 97 0.05 10.29 4.74
N GLU A 98 -0.60 9.22 4.36
CA GLU A 98 -1.06 8.15 5.22
C GLU A 98 -0.21 6.90 5.01
N LEU A 99 0.10 6.16 6.08
CA LEU A 99 0.74 4.86 5.99
C LEU A 99 -0.20 3.76 6.50
N ALA A 100 -0.18 2.65 5.78
CA ALA A 100 -0.74 1.42 6.27
C ALA A 100 0.23 0.74 7.24
N VAL A 101 -0.27 0.41 8.42
CA VAL A 101 0.41 -0.45 9.40
C VAL A 101 -0.31 -1.80 9.42
N MET A 102 0.48 -2.87 9.29
CA MET A 102 -0.01 -4.24 9.35
C MET A 102 0.37 -4.86 10.70
N ILE A 103 -0.65 -5.26 11.46
CA ILE A 103 -0.52 -5.94 12.75
C ILE A 103 -0.87 -7.41 12.51
N PRO A 104 -0.06 -8.39 12.94
CA PRO A 104 -0.41 -9.80 12.80
C PRO A 104 -1.81 -10.08 13.32
N GLY A 105 -2.61 -10.82 12.56
CA GLY A 105 -3.95 -11.23 12.99
C GLY A 105 -3.93 -12.28 14.09
N GLU A 106 -2.79 -12.94 14.29
CA GLU A 106 -2.58 -13.95 15.31
C GLU A 106 -1.18 -13.81 15.92
N HIS A 107 -1.09 -14.02 17.24
CA HIS A 107 0.17 -14.15 17.96
C HIS A 107 0.01 -15.17 19.07
N ASN A 108 0.93 -16.14 19.19
CA ASN A 108 0.88 -17.22 20.18
C ASN A 108 -0.48 -17.94 20.27
N GLN A 109 -1.08 -18.28 19.13
CA GLN A 109 -2.40 -18.93 19.01
C GLN A 109 -3.59 -18.06 19.46
N ALA A 110 -3.36 -16.81 19.88
CA ALA A 110 -4.39 -15.84 20.21
C ALA A 110 -4.68 -14.91 19.02
N GLN A 111 -5.94 -14.59 18.77
CA GLN A 111 -6.41 -13.80 17.64
C GLN A 111 -6.51 -12.32 18.01
N LEU A 112 -6.14 -11.43 17.08
CA LEU A 112 -6.30 -9.99 17.22
C LEU A 112 -7.80 -9.64 17.33
N VAL A 113 -8.19 -9.04 18.44
CA VAL A 113 -9.60 -8.67 18.71
C VAL A 113 -9.82 -7.19 18.94
N GLU A 114 -8.76 -6.45 19.26
CA GLU A 114 -8.85 -5.03 19.55
C GLU A 114 -7.57 -4.32 19.12
N LEU A 115 -7.74 -3.13 18.59
CA LEU A 115 -6.66 -2.27 18.15
C LEU A 115 -7.03 -0.84 18.50
N THR A 116 -6.10 -0.10 19.11
CA THR A 116 -6.25 1.33 19.35
C THR A 116 -5.09 2.09 18.74
N ILE A 117 -5.38 3.28 18.22
CA ILE A 117 -4.40 4.27 17.78
C ILE A 117 -4.61 5.49 18.66
N ASP A 118 -3.57 5.91 19.40
CA ASP A 118 -3.64 7.03 20.34
C ASP A 118 -4.85 6.90 21.30
N GLU A 119 -5.00 5.70 21.87
CA GLU A 119 -6.08 5.32 22.79
C GLU A 119 -7.49 5.29 22.17
N GLN A 120 -7.63 5.61 20.88
CA GLN A 120 -8.91 5.52 20.17
C GLN A 120 -9.08 4.14 19.52
N PRO A 121 -10.19 3.42 19.80
CA PRO A 121 -10.47 2.15 19.14
C PRO A 121 -10.62 2.32 17.62
N VAL A 122 -10.01 1.39 16.88
CA VAL A 122 -10.11 1.32 15.42
C VAL A 122 -10.50 -0.08 15.00
N ILE A 123 -11.29 -0.18 13.94
CA ILE A 123 -11.65 -1.47 13.34
C ILE A 123 -10.63 -1.78 12.25
N PRO A 124 -9.73 -2.76 12.44
CA PRO A 124 -8.77 -3.11 11.40
C PRO A 124 -9.48 -3.79 10.22
N GLN A 125 -9.06 -3.43 9.01
CA GLN A 125 -9.42 -4.22 7.83
C GLN A 125 -8.59 -5.50 7.82
N GLN A 126 -9.20 -6.64 7.55
CA GLN A 126 -8.45 -7.89 7.44
C GLN A 126 -7.82 -8.01 6.05
N ARG A 127 -6.52 -8.30 6.00
CA ARG A 127 -5.80 -8.57 4.75
C ARG A 127 -4.87 -9.76 4.89
N GLN A 128 -4.88 -10.62 3.88
CA GLN A 128 -3.89 -11.69 3.75
C GLN A 128 -2.73 -11.21 2.87
N VAL A 129 -1.50 -11.29 3.38
CA VAL A 129 -0.28 -10.94 2.63
C VAL A 129 0.73 -12.05 2.85
N GLY A 130 1.17 -12.71 1.77
CA GLY A 130 2.12 -13.83 1.86
C GLY A 130 1.61 -15.01 2.69
N GLY A 131 0.30 -15.25 2.73
CA GLY A 131 -0.33 -16.31 3.52
C GLY A 131 -0.59 -15.96 4.99
N ILE A 132 -0.09 -14.82 5.47
CA ILE A 132 -0.31 -14.35 6.85
C ILE A 132 -1.50 -13.38 6.86
N ASN A 133 -2.43 -13.58 7.80
CA ASN A 133 -3.53 -12.65 8.04
C ASN A 133 -3.05 -11.48 8.90
N TYR A 134 -3.41 -10.27 8.51
CA TYR A 134 -3.08 -9.04 9.22
C TYR A 134 -4.33 -8.21 9.46
N GLY A 135 -4.37 -7.57 10.63
CA GLY A 135 -5.15 -6.36 10.84
C GLY A 135 -4.43 -5.18 10.18
N TRP A 136 -5.12 -4.52 9.26
CA TRP A 136 -4.63 -3.38 8.50
C TRP A 136 -5.30 -2.11 8.99
N VAL A 137 -4.50 -1.13 9.38
CA VAL A 137 -4.97 0.22 9.73
C VAL A 137 -4.13 1.30 9.07
N THR A 138 -4.74 2.46 8.94
CA THR A 138 -4.07 3.63 8.40
C THR A 138 -3.71 4.59 9.53
N VAL A 139 -2.48 5.09 9.53
CA VAL A 139 -2.01 6.16 10.42
C VAL A 139 -1.65 7.38 9.59
N ALA A 140 -1.89 8.56 10.14
CA ALA A 140 -1.46 9.80 9.52
C ALA A 140 0.07 9.98 9.66
N SER A 141 0.58 11.04 9.03
CA SER A 141 1.96 11.47 9.22
C SER A 141 2.18 11.95 10.67
N GLY A 142 3.34 11.63 11.25
CA GLY A 142 3.69 11.93 12.64
C GLY A 142 3.79 10.69 13.55
N PRO A 143 3.91 10.91 14.87
CA PRO A 143 3.99 9.84 15.85
C PRO A 143 2.60 9.34 16.27
N HIS A 144 2.44 8.03 16.34
CA HIS A 144 1.24 7.37 16.84
C HIS A 144 1.59 6.21 17.77
N GLN A 145 0.84 6.08 18.87
CA GLN A 145 0.91 4.93 19.76
C GLN A 145 -0.10 3.88 19.28
N ILE A 146 0.37 2.68 18.98
CA ILE A 146 -0.48 1.55 18.60
C ILE A 146 -0.51 0.54 19.74
N VAL A 147 -1.70 0.02 20.03
CA VAL A 147 -1.91 -1.06 21.00
C VAL A 147 -2.82 -2.11 20.39
N ALA A 148 -2.37 -3.35 20.37
CA ALA A 148 -3.10 -4.52 19.88
C ALA A 148 -3.33 -5.51 21.03
N ARG A 149 -4.54 -6.06 21.12
CA ARG A 149 -4.91 -7.10 22.09
C ARG A 149 -5.34 -8.38 21.38
N TYR A 150 -4.89 -9.50 21.93
CA TYR A 150 -5.15 -10.84 21.41
C TYR A 150 -5.90 -11.70 22.44
N VAL A 151 -6.74 -12.65 21.99
CA VAL A 151 -7.45 -13.64 22.85
C VAL A 151 -7.53 -15.02 22.22
#